data_AF-A0A954FDM7-F1
#
_entry.id   AF-A0A954FDM7-F1
#
_cell.length_a   1.000
_cell.length_b   1.000
_cell.length_c   1.000
_cell.angle_alpha   90.00
_cell.angle_beta   90.00
_cell.angle_gamma   90.00
#
_symmetry.space_group_name_H-M   'P 1'
#
loop_
_entity.id
_entity.type
_entity.pdbx_description
1 polymer ?
#
loop_
_entity_poly.entity_id
_entity_poly.type
_entity_poly.pdbx_seq_one_letter_code
_entity_poly.pdbx_strand_id
1 'polypeptide(L)' 'MKYKITHSTKYAYSQAVPVCHNLVHLAPRALPNQMCNEFQLLIHPEPFSITHRKDYFGNDVSYFSIDQAHLGLSVTATS' A
#
# COMPACT_ATOMS: atom_id res chain seq x y z
N MET A 1 12.87 4.08 20.95
CA MET A 1 13.50 4.69 19.76
C MET A 1 12.40 5.11 18.79
N LYS A 2 12.62 6.13 17.97
CA LYS A 2 11.70 6.54 16.91
C LYS A 2 12.35 6.22 15.57
N TYR A 3 11.63 5.49 14.72
CA TYR A 3 12.09 5.14 13.38
C TYR A 3 11.24 5.86 12.35
N LYS A 4 11.85 6.12 11.19
CA LYS A 4 11.16 6.45 9.96
C LYS A 4 11.49 5.37 8.96
N ILE A 5 10.48 4.62 8.53
CA ILE A 5 10.61 3.47 7.64
C ILE A 5 9.95 3.84 6.33
N THR A 6 10.61 3.53 5.21
CA THR A 6 10.04 3.64 3.88
C THR A 6 10.17 2.29 3.17
N HIS A 7 9.04 1.76 2.70
CA HIS A 7 8.99 0.54 1.89
C HIS A 7 8.46 0.89 0.50
N SER A 8 9.15 0.44 -0.56
CA SER A 8 8.73 0.70 -1.94
C SER A 8 8.73 -0.59 -2.75
N THR A 9 7.58 -0.90 -3.33
CA THR A 9 7.39 -2.01 -4.28
C THR A 9 7.13 -1.42 -5.65
N LYS A 10 7.88 -1.89 -6.66
CA LYS A 10 7.74 -1.45 -8.05
C LYS A 10 7.57 -2.65 -8.97
N TYR A 11 6.55 -2.59 -9.81
CA TYR A 11 6.29 -3.53 -10.88
C TYR A 11 6.58 -2.85 -12.21
N ALA A 12 7.42 -3.48 -13.02
CA ALA A 12 7.63 -3.13 -14.42
C ALA A 12 7.00 -4.22 -15.27
N TYR A 13 5.97 -3.88 -16.02
CA TYR A 13 5.28 -4.83 -16.88
C TYR A 13 5.88 -4.82 -18.28
N SER A 14 5.98 -5.99 -18.90
CA SER A 14 6.42 -6.11 -20.30
C SER A 14 5.36 -5.59 -21.28
N GLN A 15 4.09 -5.52 -20.85
CA GLN A 15 2.95 -5.02 -21.61
C GLN A 15 1.97 -4.30 -20.68
N ALA A 16 1.08 -3.48 -21.25
CA ALA A 16 0.12 -2.72 -20.45
C ALA A 16 -0.91 -3.65 -19.77
N VAL A 17 -1.07 -3.49 -18.47
CA VAL A 17 -2.10 -4.16 -17.69
C VAL A 17 -3.34 -3.26 -17.67
N PRO A 18 -4.51 -3.74 -18.14
CA PRO A 18 -5.71 -2.90 -18.26
C PRO A 18 -6.34 -2.56 -16.91
N VAL A 19 -6.37 -3.53 -16.00
CA VAL A 19 -6.93 -3.40 -14.65
C VAL A 19 -6.07 -4.21 -13.68
N CYS A 20 -5.81 -3.69 -12.48
CA CYS A 20 -5.24 -4.48 -11.39
C CYS A 20 -5.96 -4.22 -10.07
N HIS A 21 -6.09 -5.27 -9.27
CA HIS A 21 -6.65 -5.22 -7.91
C HIS A 21 -5.55 -5.60 -6.94
N ASN A 22 -5.32 -4.75 -5.94
CA ASN A 22 -4.23 -4.91 -5.00
C ASN A 22 -4.76 -4.90 -3.57
N LEU A 23 -4.15 -5.73 -2.74
CA LEU A 23 -4.38 -5.79 -1.31
C LEU A 23 -3.02 -5.80 -0.62
N VAL A 24 -2.76 -4.77 0.19
CA VAL A 24 -1.44 -4.52 0.77
C VAL A 24 -1.49 -4.45 2.30
N HIS A 25 -0.48 -5.04 2.93
CA HIS A 25 -0.28 -5.10 4.39
C HIS A 25 0.98 -4.32 4.77
N LEU A 26 0.99 -3.01 4.48
CA LEU A 26 2.19 -2.18 4.61
C LEU A 26 2.18 -1.27 5.85
N ALA A 27 1.04 -1.10 6.50
CA ALA A 27 0.94 -0.32 7.73
C ALA A 27 1.46 -1.13 8.92
N PRO A 28 2.42 -0.60 9.70
CA PRO A 28 2.88 -1.25 10.92
C PRO A 28 1.72 -1.43 11.90
N ARG A 29 1.53 -2.66 12.37
CA ARG A 29 0.51 -2.96 13.36
C ARG A 29 0.85 -2.31 14.71
N ALA A 30 -0.13 -1.68 15.35
CA ALA A 30 0.00 -1.24 16.73
C ALA A 30 0.04 -2.45 17.70
N LEU A 31 1.08 -2.50 18.54
CA LEU A 31 1.32 -3.51 19.57
C LEU A 31 1.76 -2.80 20.87
N PRO A 32 1.75 -3.45 22.05
CA PRO A 32 2.10 -2.81 23.31
C PRO A 32 3.46 -2.08 23.31
N ASN A 33 4.42 -2.58 22.54
CA ASN A 33 5.77 -2.02 22.42
C ASN A 33 6.04 -1.37 21.05
N GLN A 34 5.02 -1.19 20.20
CA GLN A 34 5.14 -0.61 18.86
C GLN A 34 3.93 0.29 18.55
N MET A 35 4.19 1.56 18.27
CA MET A 35 3.17 2.52 17.85
C MET A 35 3.54 3.13 16.51
N CYS A 36 2.57 3.19 15.59
CA CYS A 36 2.67 3.90 14.33
C CYS A 36 2.02 5.27 14.51
N ASN A 37 2.82 6.36 14.52
CA ASN A 37 2.29 7.71 14.73
C ASN A 37 1.69 8.29 13.45
N GLU A 38 2.33 8.02 12.32
CA GLU A 38 1.92 8.47 11.01
C GLU A 38 2.10 7.30 10.04
N PHE A 39 1.20 7.20 9.06
CA PHE A 39 1.33 6.23 7.98
C PHE A 39 0.80 6.87 6.70
N GLN A 40 1.59 6.80 5.64
CA GLN A 40 1.20 7.29 4.32
C GLN A 40 1.44 6.22 3.27
N LEU A 41 0.48 6.08 2.36
CA LEU A 41 0.58 5.21 1.20
C LEU A 41 0.50 6.05 -0.08
N LEU A 42 1.56 6.01 -0.88
CA LEU A 42 1.65 6.65 -2.19
C LEU A 42 1.62 5.58 -3.27
N ILE A 43 0.67 5.67 -4.19
CA ILE A 43 0.45 4.69 -5.26
C ILE A 43 0.49 5.41 -6.61
N HIS A 44 1.21 4.83 -7.56
CA HIS A 44 1.28 5.30 -8.94
C HIS A 44 1.11 4.12 -9.91
N PRO A 45 0.17 4.18 -10.88
CA PRO A 45 -0.81 5.24 -11.11
C PRO A 45 -1.74 5.50 -9.92
N GLU A 46 -2.33 6.68 -9.83
CA GLU A 46 -3.20 7.03 -8.71
C GLU A 46 -4.51 6.21 -8.80
N PRO A 47 -4.88 5.47 -7.73
CA PRO A 47 -6.16 4.77 -7.69
C PRO A 47 -7.31 5.75 -7.51
N PHE A 48 -8.49 5.40 -8.04
CA PHE A 48 -9.69 6.20 -7.81
C PHE A 48 -10.11 6.23 -6.33
N SER A 49 -9.91 5.11 -5.62
CA SER A 49 -10.19 5.01 -4.20
C SER A 49 -9.30 3.96 -3.54
N ILE A 50 -9.09 4.15 -2.24
CA ILE A 50 -8.39 3.21 -1.37
C ILE A 50 -9.33 2.91 -0.21
N THR A 51 -9.57 1.62 0.02
CA THR A 51 -10.36 1.14 1.17
C THR A 51 -9.43 0.57 2.21
N HIS A 52 -9.55 1.05 3.44
CA HIS A 52 -8.81 0.52 4.58
C HIS A 52 -9.71 -0.36 5.44
N ARG A 53 -9.17 -1.48 5.91
CA ARG A 53 -9.83 -2.36 6.87
C ARG A 53 -8.81 -3.04 7.78
N LYS A 54 -9.28 -3.62 8.88
CA LYS A 54 -8.50 -4.58 9.66
C LYS A 54 -8.81 -6.00 9.21
N ASP A 55 -7.78 -6.82 9.02
CA ASP A 55 -7.97 -8.25 8.79
C ASP A 55 -8.30 -9.00 10.09
N TYR A 56 -8.55 -10.30 9.98
CA TYR A 56 -8.83 -11.17 11.13
C TYR A 56 -7.72 -11.16 12.19
N PHE A 57 -6.48 -10.96 11.78
CA PHE A 57 -5.33 -10.93 12.68
C PHE A 57 -5.13 -9.55 13.32
N GLY A 58 -5.85 -8.52 12.86
CA GLY A 58 -5.73 -7.14 13.34
C GLY A 58 -4.69 -6.30 12.58
N ASN A 59 -4.20 -6.77 11.43
CA ASN A 59 -3.33 -5.96 10.57
C ASN A 59 -4.17 -4.93 9.81
N ASP A 60 -3.62 -3.73 9.62
CA ASP A 60 -4.21 -2.72 8.75
C ASP A 60 -3.92 -3.07 7.29
N VAL A 61 -5.00 -3.27 6.53
CA VAL A 61 -4.99 -3.70 5.13
C VAL A 61 -5.56 -2.58 4.28
N SER A 62 -4.85 -2.26 3.20
CA SER A 62 -5.34 -1.30 2.20
C SER A 62 -5.64 -2.04 0.91
N TYR A 63 -6.83 -1.82 0.36
CA TYR A 63 -7.27 -2.35 -0.91
C TYR A 63 -7.46 -1.20 -1.91
N PHE A 64 -7.01 -1.38 -3.15
CA PHE A 64 -7.23 -0.42 -4.23
C PHE A 64 -7.24 -1.12 -5.59
N SER A 65 -7.87 -0.48 -6.58
CA SER A 65 -7.79 -0.86 -7.99
C SER A 65 -7.25 0.26 -8.84
N ILE A 66 -6.56 -0.11 -9.92
CA ILE A 66 -6.20 0.79 -11.02
C ILE A 66 -7.00 0.34 -12.23
N ASP A 67 -8.02 1.11 -12.58
CA ASP A 67 -8.97 0.80 -13.65
C ASP A 67 -8.60 1.56 -14.96
N GLN A 68 -7.30 1.65 -15.22
CA GLN A 68 -6.74 2.26 -16.43
C GLN A 68 -5.52 1.46 -16.88
N ALA A 69 -5.35 1.32 -18.21
CA ALA A 69 -4.17 0.67 -18.77
C ALA A 69 -2.86 1.35 -18.35
N HIS A 70 -1.92 0.59 -17.79
CA HIS A 70 -0.65 1.09 -17.29
C HIS A 70 0.50 0.09 -17.50
N LEU A 71 1.72 0.60 -17.63
CA LEU A 71 2.94 -0.20 -17.89
C LEU A 71 3.74 -0.54 -16.63
N GLY A 72 3.29 -0.09 -15.47
CA GLY A 72 3.93 -0.38 -14.19
C GLY A 72 3.14 0.17 -13.03
N LEU A 73 3.44 -0.34 -11.85
CA LEU A 73 2.80 0.03 -10.59
C LEU A 73 3.88 0.29 -9.54
N SER A 74 3.74 1.38 -8.80
CA SER A 74 4.60 1.77 -7.69
C SER A 74 3.74 1.94 -6.45
N VAL A 75 4.10 1.27 -5.36
CA VAL A 75 3.46 1.39 -4.05
C VAL A 75 4.54 1.73 -3.04
N THR A 76 4.46 2.91 -2.43
CA THR A 76 5.42 3.36 -1.43
C THR A 76 4.70 3.68 -0.12
N ALA A 77 5.11 3.02 0.95
CA ALA A 77 4.61 3.24 2.31
C ALA A 77 5.67 3.96 3.15
N THR A 78 5.26 4.94 3.95
CA THR A 78 6.12 5.61 4.94
C THR A 78 5.46 5.59 6.31
N SER A 79 6.23 5.29 7.37
CA SER A 79 5.77 5.20 8.77
C SER A 79 6.83 5.64 9.78
#